data_AF-A0A4Q6E8U8-F1
#
_entry.id   AF-A0A4Q6E8U8-F1
#
_cell.length_a   1.000
_cell.length_b   1.000
_cell.length_c   1.000
_cell.angle_alpha   90.00
_cell.angle_beta   90.00
_cell.angle_gamma   90.00
#
_symmetry.space_group_name_H-M   'P 1'
#
loop_
_entity.id
_entity.type
_entity.pdbx_description
1 polymer ?
#
loop_
_entity_poly.entity_id
_entity_poly.type
_entity_poly.pdbx_seq_one_letter_code
_entity_poly.pdbx_strand_id
1 'polypeptide(L)' 'YTDPEQIKHNLIAQLTGPVRWTQTMKHMIEDGATSFTEVGPGSVLQGLVRKVDRTIPAGSAELA' A
#
# COMPACT_ATOMS: atom_id res chain seq x y z
N TYR A 1 -3.47 13.68 -9.94
CA TYR A 1 -4.28 12.69 -10.67
C TYR A 1 -5.75 12.98 -10.43
N THR A 2 -6.34 13.88 -11.21
CA THR A 2 -7.78 14.23 -11.14
C THR A 2 -8.52 13.95 -12.44
N ASP A 3 -7.80 13.55 -13.50
CA ASP A 3 -8.38 13.18 -14.79
C ASP A 3 -8.87 11.71 -14.76
N PRO A 4 -10.18 11.47 -14.89
CA PRO A 4 -10.74 10.11 -14.89
C PRO A 4 -10.21 9.21 -16.00
N GLU A 5 -9.94 9.74 -17.20
CA GLU A 5 -9.46 8.91 -18.32
C GLU A 5 -8.04 8.42 -18.07
N GLN A 6 -7.18 9.27 -17.51
CA GLN A 6 -5.83 8.87 -17.08
C GLN A 6 -5.87 7.82 -15.97
N ILE A 7 -6.76 7.98 -14.98
CA ILE A 7 -6.92 7.00 -13.89
C ILE A 7 -7.35 5.64 -14.47
N LYS A 8 -8.35 5.62 -15.36
CA LYS A 8 -8.83 4.39 -16.02
C LYS A 8 -7.72 3.71 -16.81
N HIS A 9 -6.95 4.46 -17.59
CA HIS A 9 -5.82 3.93 -18.34
C HIS A 9 -4.78 3.26 -17.43
N ASN A 10 -4.40 3.93 -16.33
CA ASN A 10 -3.42 3.39 -15.38
C ASN A 10 -3.91 2.11 -14.70
N LEU A 11 -5.19 2.04 -14.34
CA LEU A 11 -5.79 0.83 -13.73
C LEU A 11 -5.75 -0.36 -14.71
N ILE A 12 -6.07 -0.14 -15.99
CA ILE A 12 -5.99 -1.19 -17.02
C ILE A 12 -4.55 -1.67 -17.17
N ALA A 13 -3.58 -0.75 -17.27
CA ALA A 13 -2.17 -1.10 -17.39
C ALA A 13 -1.65 -1.89 -16.17
N GLN A 14 -2.17 -1.62 -14.97
CA GLN A 14 -1.77 -2.33 -13.75
C GLN A 14 -2.22 -3.80 -13.73
N LEU A 15 -3.29 -4.18 -14.44
CA LEU A 15 -3.80 -5.55 -14.44
C LEU A 15 -2.77 -6.59 -14.90
N THR A 16 -1.90 -6.22 -15.84
CA THR A 16 -0.83 -7.09 -16.35
C THR A 16 0.57 -6.62 -15.94
N GLY A 17 0.64 -5.48 -15.25
CA GLY A 17 1.89 -4.90 -14.77
C GLY A 17 2.37 -5.52 -13.45
N PRO A 18 3.68 -5.45 -13.17
CA PRO A 18 4.21 -5.90 -11.89
C PRO A 18 3.75 -4.97 -10.75
N VAL A 19 3.42 -5.56 -9.60
CA VAL A 19 3.12 -4.80 -8.38
C VAL A 19 4.43 -4.33 -7.74
N ARG A 20 4.71 -3.03 -7.80
CA ARG A 20 5.94 -2.40 -7.28
C ARG A 20 5.88 -2.13 -5.76
N TRP A 21 5.51 -3.15 -4.98
CA TRP A 21 5.19 -3.03 -3.55
C TRP A 21 6.27 -2.31 -2.72
N THR A 22 7.51 -2.80 -2.74
CA THR A 22 8.61 -2.26 -1.92
C THR A 22 8.86 -0.78 -2.23
N GLN A 23 8.73 -0.38 -3.49
CA GLN A 23 8.91 1.01 -3.88
C GLN A 23 7.77 1.89 -3.37
N THR A 24 6.51 1.45 -3.55
CA THR A 24 5.35 2.16 -3.03
C THR A 24 5.47 2.39 -1.53
N MET A 25 5.89 1.36 -0.77
CA MET A 25 6.11 1.49 0.67
C MET A 25 7.20 2.51 1.02
N LYS A 26 8.37 2.45 0.35
CA LYS A 26 9.46 3.40 0.59
C LYS A 26 9.04 4.84 0.33
N HIS A 27 8.34 5.10 -0.78
CA HIS A 27 7.84 6.44 -1.08
C HIS A 27 6.85 6.94 -0.03
N MET A 28 5.90 6.10 0.41
CA MET A 28 4.96 6.51 1.46
C MET A 28 5.66 6.87 2.78
N ILE A 29 6.73 6.14 3.13
CA ILE A 29 7.54 6.41 4.33
C ILE A 29 8.33 7.71 4.17
N GLU A 30 8.94 7.93 2.99
CA GLU A 30 9.63 9.16 2.63
C GLU A 30 8.68 10.38 2.66
N ASP A 31 7.42 10.18 2.27
CA ASP A 31 6.34 11.18 2.34
C ASP A 31 5.82 11.40 3.78
N GLY A 32 6.35 10.66 4.77
CA GLY A 32 6.10 10.88 6.20
C GLY A 32 5.09 9.92 6.84
N ALA A 33 4.70 8.83 6.18
CA ALA A 33 3.86 7.80 6.80
C ALA A 33 4.61 7.10 7.95
N THR A 34 4.02 7.11 9.15
CA THR A 34 4.63 6.55 10.37
C THR A 34 3.96 5.26 10.85
N SER A 35 2.78 4.92 10.33
CA SER A 35 2.06 3.69 10.63
C SER A 35 1.15 3.28 9.47
N PHE A 36 0.78 2.02 9.42
CA PHE A 36 -0.12 1.47 8.40
C PHE A 36 -1.29 0.70 9.03
N THR A 37 -2.47 0.79 8.42
CA THR A 37 -3.65 0.04 8.82
C THR A 37 -4.13 -0.80 7.64
N GLU A 38 -4.18 -2.12 7.80
CA GLU A 38 -4.71 -3.07 6.83
C GLU A 38 -6.22 -3.19 7.02
N VAL A 39 -6.98 -2.96 5.95
CA VAL A 39 -8.43 -3.08 5.94
C VAL A 39 -8.82 -4.41 5.30
N GLY A 40 -9.62 -5.21 6.01
CA GLY A 40 -10.08 -6.52 5.57
C GLY A 40 -9.60 -7.67 6.46
N PRO A 41 -10.09 -8.90 6.24
CA PRO A 41 -9.68 -10.05 7.01
C PRO A 41 -8.23 -10.45 6.69
N GLY A 42 -7.47 -10.84 7.73
CA GLY A 42 -6.09 -11.30 7.60
C GLY A 42 -5.05 -10.28 8.05
N SER A 43 -3.78 -10.57 7.74
CA SER A 43 -2.60 -9.79 8.14
C SER A 43 -1.48 -9.85 7.10
N VAL A 44 -1.83 -10.10 5.83
CA VAL A 44 -0.85 -10.32 4.76
C VAL A 44 -0.09 -9.02 4.49
N LEU A 45 -0.81 -7.90 4.34
CA LEU A 45 -0.18 -6.62 4.07
C LEU A 45 0.69 -6.16 5.26
N GLN A 46 0.24 -6.39 6.50
CA GLN A 46 1.07 -6.16 7.69
C GLN A 46 2.41 -6.92 7.62
N GLY A 47 2.36 -8.18 7.21
CA GLY A 47 3.57 -8.99 6.98
C GLY A 47 4.47 -8.41 5.87
N LEU A 48 3.87 -7.92 4.79
CA LEU A 48 4.61 -7.29 3.69
C LEU A 48 5.23 -5.94 4.09
N VAL A 49 4.56 -5.14 4.94
CA VAL A 49 5.14 -3.90 5.52
C VAL A 49 6.36 -4.26 6.36
N ARG A 50 6.26 -5.25 7.25
CA ARG A 50 7.37 -5.71 8.11
C ARG A 50 8.58 -6.23 7.33
N LYS A 51 8.37 -6.76 6.11
CA LYS A 51 9.47 -7.16 5.22
C LYS A 51 10.19 -5.97 4.60
N VAL A 52 9.53 -4.83 4.43
CA VAL A 52 10.14 -3.59 3.95
C VAL A 52 10.87 -2.89 5.10
N ASP A 53 10.20 -2.72 6.24
CA ASP A 53 10.76 -2.16 7.46
C ASP A 53 10.05 -2.72 8.69
N ARG A 54 10.80 -3.33 9.61
CA ARG A 54 10.27 -3.95 10.83
C ARG A 54 9.93 -2.94 11.92
N THR A 55 10.46 -1.72 11.83
CA THR A 55 10.28 -0.68 12.85
C THR A 55 8.94 0.05 12.72
N ILE A 56 8.30 -0.07 11.57
CA ILE A 56 7.04 0.61 11.28
C ILE A 56 5.85 -0.20 11.82
N PRO A 57 4.99 0.40 12.68
CA PRO A 57 3.76 -0.23 13.12
C PRO A 57 2.80 -0.49 11.95
N ALA A 58 2.31 -1.72 11.86
CA ALA A 58 1.23 -2.11 10.97
C ALA A 58 0.22 -3.00 11.71
N GLY A 59 -1.06 -2.65 11.65
CA GLY A 59 -2.14 -3.36 12.34
C GLY A 59 -3.41 -3.47 11.48
N SER A 60 -4.42 -4.18 11.99
CA SER A 60 -5.71 -4.33 11.31
C SER A 60 -6.65 -3.16 11.64
N ALA A 61 -7.51 -2.80 10.71
CA ALA A 61 -8.65 -1.93 11.00
C ALA A 61 -9.62 -2.66 11.93
N GLU A 62 -10.01 -2.01 13.02
CA GLU A 62 -11.08 -2.47 13.92
C GLU A 62 -12.38 -1.75 13.54
N LEU A 63 -13.50 -2.47 13.58
CA LEU A 63 -14.82 -1.84 13.49
C LEU A 63 -15.13 -1.24 14.87
N ALA A 64 -15.42 0.06 14.88
CA ALA A 64 -15.85 0.78 16.08
C ALA A 64 -17.25 0.34 16.55
#